data_AF-A0A2N2SL83-F1
#
_entry.id   AF-A0A2N2SL83-F1
#
_cell.length_a   1.000
_cell.length_b   1.000
_cell.length_c   1.000
_cell.angle_alpha   90.00
_cell.angle_beta   90.00
_cell.angle_gamma   90.00
#
_symmetry.space_group_name_H-M   'P 1'
#
loop_
_entity.id
_entity.type
_entity.pdbx_description
1 polymer ?
#
loop_
_entity_poly.entity_id
_entity_poly.type
_entity_poly.pdbx_seq_one_letter_code
_entity_poly.pdbx_strand_id
1 'polypeptide(L)'
;MANPRSLVYALYTHWDTVELLVRLSREFAVLTSDQVLNGIAKVSGQRDAETQGAVLRALVNADILQTFPRSSDLQLNAYVLEFVRGLTREHELGLAAVLQARVAAIREATEALNEGMLGADMDRVRGAANKLAELFRQISLQLDQDRHALFELAENAKSADSSMPISQRYREVLEAYDHYVE
;
A
#
# COMPACT_ATOMS: atom_id res chain seq x y z
N MET A 1 16.32 6.42 -21.99
CA MET A 1 16.29 5.93 -20.59
C MET A 1 15.82 7.09 -19.74
N ALA A 2 14.70 6.96 -19.05
CA ALA A 2 14.23 8.02 -18.16
C ALA A 2 15.23 8.29 -17.04
N ASN A 3 15.29 9.55 -16.61
CA ASN A 3 16.08 9.94 -15.45
C ASN A 3 15.54 9.20 -14.20
N PRO A 4 16.37 8.47 -13.45
CA PRO A 4 15.94 7.75 -12.25
C PRO A 4 15.21 8.64 -11.24
N ARG A 5 15.60 9.92 -11.12
CA ARG A 5 14.91 10.90 -10.27
C ARG A 5 13.48 11.18 -10.74
N SER A 6 13.27 11.25 -12.06
CA SER A 6 11.95 11.47 -12.64
C SER A 6 11.03 10.28 -12.45
N LEU A 7 11.58 9.06 -12.56
CA LEU A 7 10.84 7.82 -12.30
C LEU A 7 10.36 7.77 -10.84
N VAL A 8 11.28 7.95 -9.88
CA VAL A 8 10.95 7.91 -8.45
C VAL A 8 9.96 9.01 -8.08
N TYR A 9 10.16 10.23 -8.58
CA TYR A 9 9.24 11.34 -8.33
C TYR A 9 7.84 11.08 -8.89
N ALA A 10 7.74 10.51 -10.10
CA ALA A 10 6.46 10.17 -10.71
C ALA A 10 5.76 9.00 -9.97
N LEU A 11 6.51 8.00 -9.51
CA LEU A 11 5.96 6.92 -8.66
C LEU A 11 5.40 7.45 -7.35
N TYR A 12 6.13 8.35 -6.68
CA TYR A 12 5.65 9.01 -5.46
C TYR A 12 4.40 9.86 -5.70
N THR A 13 4.42 10.69 -6.76
CA THR A 13 3.36 11.68 -7.03
C THR A 13 2.08 11.02 -7.54
N HIS A 14 2.18 9.89 -8.23
CA HIS A 14 1.06 9.22 -8.89
C HIS A 14 0.89 7.77 -8.42
N TRP A 15 1.34 7.45 -7.21
CA TRP A 15 1.34 6.08 -6.66
C TRP A 15 0.01 5.37 -6.84
N ASP A 16 -1.08 5.98 -6.39
CA ASP A 16 -2.42 5.39 -6.44
C ASP A 16 -2.86 5.05 -7.88
N THR A 17 -2.45 5.87 -8.86
CA THR A 17 -2.69 5.60 -10.27
C THR A 17 -1.86 4.40 -10.72
N VAL A 18 -0.56 4.38 -10.40
CA VAL A 18 0.35 3.30 -10.79
C VAL A 18 -0.08 1.97 -10.17
N GLU A 19 -0.47 1.96 -8.90
CA GLU A 19 -0.98 0.78 -8.21
C GLU A 19 -2.25 0.24 -8.88
N LEU A 20 -3.20 1.13 -9.23
CA LEU A 20 -4.40 0.74 -9.97
C LEU A 20 -4.06 0.13 -11.34
N LEU A 21 -3.14 0.74 -12.08
CA LEU A 21 -2.71 0.22 -13.40
C LEU A 21 -1.99 -1.13 -13.27
N VAL A 22 -1.16 -1.30 -12.24
CA VAL A 22 -0.50 -2.58 -11.93
C VAL A 22 -1.54 -3.66 -11.60
N ARG A 23 -2.62 -3.32 -10.91
CA ARG A 23 -3.74 -4.23 -10.66
C ARG A 23 -4.45 -4.61 -11.96
N LEU A 24 -4.76 -3.64 -12.82
CA LEU A 24 -5.37 -3.86 -14.14
C LEU A 24 -4.48 -4.71 -15.05
N SER A 25 -3.15 -4.59 -14.92
CA SER A 25 -2.20 -5.39 -15.70
C SER A 25 -2.27 -6.90 -15.45
N ARG A 26 -2.95 -7.33 -14.37
CA ARG A 26 -3.21 -8.74 -14.09
C ARG A 26 -4.24 -9.33 -15.07
N GLU A 27 -5.14 -8.50 -15.56
CA GLU A 27 -6.20 -8.88 -16.50
C GLU A 27 -5.84 -8.52 -17.95
N PHE A 28 -5.11 -7.41 -18.14
CA PHE A 28 -4.76 -6.87 -19.45
C PHE A 28 -3.25 -6.67 -19.58
N ALA A 29 -2.59 -7.44 -20.46
CA ALA A 29 -1.16 -7.28 -20.71
C ALA A 29 -0.79 -5.93 -21.35
N VAL A 30 -1.77 -5.31 -22.03
CA VAL A 30 -1.66 -4.05 -22.75
C VAL A 30 -2.90 -3.22 -22.41
N LEU A 31 -2.73 -1.92 -22.19
CA LEU A 31 -3.77 -0.99 -21.77
C LEU A 31 -4.02 0.03 -22.88
N THR A 32 -5.29 0.31 -23.18
CA THR A 32 -5.62 1.41 -24.09
C THR A 32 -5.47 2.76 -23.39
N SER A 33 -5.26 3.83 -24.16
CA SER A 33 -5.21 5.19 -23.60
C SER A 33 -6.48 5.53 -22.78
N ASP A 34 -7.65 5.10 -23.23
CA ASP A 34 -8.91 5.30 -22.50
C ASP A 34 -8.94 4.56 -21.16
N GLN A 35 -8.42 3.33 -21.10
CA GLN A 35 -8.33 2.58 -19.85
C GLN A 35 -7.43 3.30 -18.84
N VAL A 36 -6.30 3.85 -19.30
CA VAL A 36 -5.37 4.57 -18.43
C VAL A 36 -5.98 5.90 -17.96
N LEU A 37 -6.59 6.68 -18.85
CA LEU A 37 -7.24 7.94 -18.51
C LEU A 37 -8.41 7.73 -17.53
N ASN A 38 -9.22 6.69 -17.73
CA ASN A 38 -10.28 6.32 -16.79
C ASN A 38 -9.72 5.91 -15.42
N GLY A 39 -8.58 5.21 -15.40
CA GLY A 39 -7.88 4.88 -14.17
C GLY A 39 -7.42 6.13 -13.40
N ILE A 40 -6.79 7.08 -14.10
CA ILE A 40 -6.37 8.37 -13.56
C ILE A 40 -7.58 9.13 -12.99
N ALA A 41 -8.67 9.21 -13.76
CA ALA A 41 -9.90 9.90 -13.36
C ALA A 41 -10.52 9.32 -12.08
N LYS A 42 -10.46 8.00 -11.92
CA LYS A 42 -11.00 7.29 -10.75
C LYS A 42 -10.22 7.62 -9.48
N VAL A 43 -8.90 7.77 -9.60
CA VAL A 43 -8.00 8.00 -8.47
C VAL A 43 -7.95 9.47 -8.06
N SER A 44 -7.86 10.38 -9.03
CA SER A 44 -7.69 11.81 -8.73
C SER A 44 -8.99 12.50 -8.29
N GLY A 45 -10.16 11.86 -8.47
CA GLY A 45 -11.47 12.47 -8.22
C GLY A 45 -11.79 13.69 -9.12
N GLN A 46 -10.83 14.12 -9.96
CA GLN A 46 -10.91 15.27 -10.84
C GLN A 46 -11.11 14.82 -12.29
N ARG A 47 -12.21 15.30 -12.87
CA ARG A 47 -12.65 14.96 -14.24
C ARG A 47 -12.06 15.86 -15.33
N ASP A 48 -11.09 16.71 -14.99
CA ASP A 48 -10.51 17.60 -15.98
C ASP A 48 -9.58 16.83 -16.93
N ALA A 49 -9.91 16.86 -18.23
CA ALA A 49 -9.23 16.09 -19.26
C ALA A 49 -7.78 16.58 -19.48
N GLU A 50 -7.52 17.87 -19.26
CA GLU A 50 -6.19 18.45 -19.39
C GLU A 50 -5.27 17.92 -18.28
N THR A 51 -5.76 17.90 -17.04
CA THR A 51 -5.07 17.35 -15.88
C THR A 51 -4.80 15.86 -16.04
N GLN A 52 -5.78 15.07 -16.51
CA GLN A 52 -5.59 13.63 -16.77
C GLN A 52 -4.54 13.38 -17.85
N GLY A 53 -4.59 14.16 -18.94
CA GLY A 53 -3.58 14.11 -19.99
C GLY A 53 -2.18 14.49 -19.50
N ALA A 54 -2.07 15.44 -18.56
CA ALA A 54 -0.80 15.81 -17.95
C ALA A 54 -0.20 14.66 -17.12
N VAL A 55 -1.03 13.98 -16.31
CA VAL A 55 -0.60 12.79 -15.55
C VAL A 55 -0.16 11.67 -16.49
N LEU A 56 -0.94 11.37 -17.53
CA LEU A 56 -0.57 10.35 -18.52
C LEU A 56 0.79 10.65 -19.17
N ARG A 57 1.01 11.90 -19.60
CA ARG A 57 2.30 12.34 -20.15
C ARG A 57 3.43 12.21 -19.12
N ALA A 58 3.18 12.54 -17.86
CA ALA A 58 4.17 12.40 -16.79
C ALA A 58 4.57 10.93 -16.59
N LEU A 59 3.61 10.00 -16.60
CA LEU A 59 3.87 8.57 -16.50
C LEU A 59 4.68 8.02 -17.69
N VAL A 60 4.38 8.49 -18.91
CA VAL A 60 5.13 8.09 -20.10
C VAL A 60 6.55 8.67 -20.11
N ASN A 61 6.68 9.96 -19.78
CA ASN A 61 7.99 10.63 -19.72
C ASN A 61 8.90 10.06 -18.63
N ALA A 62 8.31 9.57 -17.54
CA ALA A 62 9.00 8.89 -16.46
C ALA A 62 9.34 7.42 -16.77
N ASP A 63 8.96 6.91 -17.95
CA ASP A 63 9.17 5.51 -18.37
C ASP A 63 8.46 4.50 -17.45
N ILE A 64 7.36 4.94 -16.80
CA ILE A 64 6.43 4.08 -16.06
C ILE A 64 5.50 3.38 -17.05
N LEU A 65 4.99 4.14 -18.03
CA LEU A 65 4.23 3.63 -19.17
C LEU A 65 5.05 3.75 -20.44
N GLN A 66 5.02 2.71 -21.26
CA GLN A 66 5.69 2.62 -22.54
C GLN A 66 4.64 2.54 -23.64
N THR A 67 4.78 3.36 -24.67
CA THR A 67 3.89 3.37 -25.83
C THR A 67 4.32 2.30 -26.83
N PHE A 68 3.37 1.53 -27.37
CA PHE A 68 3.67 0.66 -28.49
C PHE A 68 3.92 1.48 -29.78
N PRO A 69 4.89 1.08 -30.62
CA PRO A 69 5.19 1.83 -31.85
C PRO A 69 4.08 1.75 -32.92
N ARG A 70 3.15 0.80 -32.81
CA ARG A 70 2.19 0.45 -33.89
C ARG A 70 0.73 0.53 -33.47
N SER A 71 0.44 0.43 -32.19
CA SER A 71 -0.86 0.73 -31.61
C SER A 71 -0.63 1.80 -30.56
N SER A 72 -1.50 2.78 -30.46
CA SER A 72 -1.47 3.83 -29.41
C SER A 72 -1.73 3.28 -28.00
N ASP A 73 -1.43 2.00 -27.80
CA ASP A 73 -1.59 1.29 -26.56
C ASP A 73 -0.36 1.47 -25.68
N LEU A 74 -0.58 1.23 -24.40
CA LEU A 74 0.35 1.49 -23.32
C LEU A 74 0.64 0.19 -22.59
N GLN A 75 1.89 0.00 -22.21
CA GLN A 75 2.32 -1.09 -21.35
C GLN A 75 3.02 -0.51 -20.13
N LEU A 76 2.84 -1.13 -18.96
CA LEU A 76 3.70 -0.84 -17.83
C LEU A 76 5.11 -1.33 -18.12
N ASN A 77 6.10 -0.50 -17.81
CA ASN A 77 7.49 -0.91 -17.85
C ASN A 77 7.68 -2.14 -16.95
N ALA A 78 8.30 -3.20 -17.48
CA ALA A 78 8.43 -4.48 -16.79
C ALA A 78 9.16 -4.36 -15.44
N TYR A 79 10.17 -3.49 -15.33
CA TYR A 79 10.88 -3.27 -14.07
C TYR A 79 10.03 -2.55 -13.04
N VAL A 80 9.24 -1.57 -13.47
CA VAL A 80 8.30 -0.85 -12.60
C VAL A 80 7.18 -1.79 -12.15
N LEU A 81 6.68 -2.64 -13.07
CA LEU A 81 5.66 -3.63 -12.78
C LEU A 81 6.14 -4.64 -11.73
N GLU A 82 7.31 -5.23 -11.92
CA GLU A 82 7.92 -6.17 -10.95
C GLU A 82 8.20 -5.48 -9.61
N PHE A 83 8.73 -4.26 -9.63
CA PHE A 83 9.00 -3.48 -8.42
C PHE A 83 7.73 -3.18 -7.61
N VAL A 84 6.69 -2.63 -8.26
CA VAL A 84 5.43 -2.31 -7.59
C VAL A 84 4.75 -3.60 -7.12
N ARG A 85 4.77 -4.68 -7.92
CA ARG A 85 4.27 -5.99 -7.46
C ARG A 85 5.03 -6.50 -6.25
N GLY A 86 6.35 -6.33 -6.21
CA GLY A 86 7.18 -6.64 -5.05
C GLY A 86 6.73 -5.88 -3.81
N LEU A 87 6.64 -4.55 -3.91
CA LEU A 87 6.18 -3.68 -2.82
C LEU A 87 4.76 -4.02 -2.35
N THR A 88 3.80 -4.14 -3.27
CA THR A 88 2.42 -4.47 -2.92
C THR A 88 2.33 -5.86 -2.31
N ARG A 89 3.10 -6.84 -2.80
CA ARG A 89 3.08 -8.21 -2.28
C ARG A 89 3.78 -8.33 -0.93
N GLU A 90 4.89 -7.63 -0.69
CA GLU A 90 5.58 -7.59 0.60
C GLU A 90 4.72 -6.89 1.66
N HIS A 91 4.09 -5.78 1.30
CA HIS A 91 3.12 -5.08 2.13
C HIS A 91 1.86 -5.93 2.43
N GLU A 92 1.30 -6.58 1.41
CA GLU A 92 0.17 -7.51 1.56
C GLU A 92 0.57 -8.75 2.36
N LEU A 93 1.77 -9.31 2.20
CA LEU A 93 2.22 -10.49 2.94
C LEU A 93 2.54 -10.19 4.40
N GLY A 94 3.17 -9.05 4.71
CA GLY A 94 3.43 -8.61 6.08
C GLY A 94 2.13 -8.29 6.83
N LEU A 95 1.25 -7.48 6.23
CA LEU A 95 -0.01 -7.10 6.85
C LEU A 95 -1.03 -8.25 6.89
N ALA A 96 -1.13 -9.06 5.82
CA ALA A 96 -2.05 -10.20 5.81
C ALA A 96 -1.57 -11.34 6.71
N ALA A 97 -0.27 -11.59 6.86
CA ALA A 97 0.21 -12.61 7.80
C ALA A 97 -0.08 -12.22 9.26
N VAL A 98 0.13 -10.95 9.62
CA VAL A 98 -0.18 -10.44 10.97
C VAL A 98 -1.68 -10.45 11.23
N LEU A 99 -2.51 -10.00 10.27
CA LEU A 99 -3.96 -10.08 10.39
C LEU A 99 -4.48 -11.52 10.43
N GLN A 100 -3.92 -12.41 9.61
CA GLN A 100 -4.30 -13.81 9.57
C GLN A 100 -3.95 -14.53 10.88
N ALA A 101 -2.78 -14.25 11.46
CA ALA A 101 -2.39 -14.75 12.78
C ALA A 101 -3.34 -14.24 13.88
N ARG A 102 -3.72 -12.96 13.84
CA ARG A 102 -4.70 -12.37 14.78
C ARG A 102 -6.08 -12.98 14.65
N VAL A 103 -6.57 -13.16 13.42
CA VAL A 103 -7.87 -13.79 13.14
C VAL A 103 -7.86 -15.26 13.59
N ALA A 104 -6.77 -15.98 13.34
CA ALA A 104 -6.63 -17.36 13.82
C ALA A 104 -6.65 -17.44 15.35
N ALA A 105 -5.91 -16.58 16.05
CA ALA A 105 -5.88 -16.54 17.51
C ALA A 105 -7.24 -16.15 18.12
N ILE A 106 -7.99 -15.24 17.49
CA ILE A 106 -9.35 -14.89 17.93
C ILE A 106 -10.29 -16.08 17.74
N ARG A 107 -10.22 -16.78 16.60
CA ARG A 107 -11.04 -17.97 16.35
C ARG A 107 -10.77 -19.07 17.38
N GLU A 108 -9.51 -19.39 17.61
CA GLU A 108 -9.10 -20.40 18.58
C GLU A 108 -9.58 -20.05 19.99
N ALA A 109 -9.42 -18.80 20.43
CA ALA A 109 -9.89 -18.37 21.75
C ALA A 109 -11.44 -18.37 21.84
N THR A 110 -12.14 -18.08 20.74
CA THR A 110 -13.61 -18.14 20.69
C THR A 110 -14.12 -19.58 20.71
N GLU A 111 -13.44 -20.49 20.02
CA GLU A 111 -13.71 -21.93 20.06
C GLU A 111 -13.49 -22.49 21.47
N ALA A 112 -12.36 -22.16 22.10
CA ALA A 112 -12.07 -22.55 23.48
C ALA A 112 -13.11 -22.02 24.49
N LEU A 113 -13.62 -20.79 24.26
CA LEU A 113 -14.70 -20.20 25.07
C LEU A 113 -15.99 -21.00 24.90
N ASN A 114 -16.40 -21.28 23.67
CA ASN A 114 -17.62 -22.04 23.36
C ASN A 114 -17.55 -23.47 23.91
N GLU A 115 -16.41 -24.14 23.75
CA GLU A 115 -16.20 -25.48 24.30
C GLU A 115 -16.23 -25.48 25.83
N GLY A 116 -15.64 -24.48 26.48
CA GLY A 116 -15.73 -24.29 27.93
C GLY A 116 -17.17 -24.07 28.39
N MET A 117 -17.95 -23.28 27.66
CA MET A 117 -19.37 -23.06 27.95
C MET A 117 -20.21 -24.33 27.80
N LEU A 118 -19.98 -25.10 26.73
CA LEU A 118 -20.65 -26.38 26.49
C LEU A 118 -20.29 -27.44 27.55
N GLY A 119 -19.03 -27.46 27.98
CA GLY A 119 -18.52 -28.37 29.01
C GLY A 119 -18.76 -27.92 30.45
N ALA A 120 -19.36 -26.74 30.67
CA ALA A 120 -19.45 -26.08 31.97
C ALA A 120 -18.10 -25.90 32.70
N ASP A 121 -17.01 -25.84 31.93
CA ASP A 121 -15.64 -25.63 32.42
C ASP A 121 -15.36 -24.13 32.55
N MET A 122 -15.66 -23.61 33.74
CA MET A 122 -15.55 -22.18 34.04
C MET A 122 -14.10 -21.67 34.03
N ASP A 123 -13.12 -22.53 34.29
CA ASP A 123 -11.71 -22.16 34.23
C ASP A 123 -11.26 -21.96 32.79
N ARG A 124 -11.69 -22.86 31.89
CA ARG A 124 -11.47 -22.72 30.44
C ARG A 124 -12.18 -21.50 29.87
N VAL A 125 -13.42 -21.24 30.27
CA VAL A 125 -14.17 -20.04 29.87
C VAL A 125 -13.43 -18.77 30.29
N ARG A 126 -12.97 -18.72 31.54
CA ARG A 126 -12.24 -17.56 32.07
C ARG A 126 -10.90 -17.35 31.35
N GLY A 127 -10.16 -18.43 31.09
CA GLY A 127 -8.90 -18.38 30.34
C GLY A 127 -9.09 -17.85 28.93
N ALA A 128 -10.09 -18.38 28.21
CA ALA A 128 -10.42 -17.96 26.85
C ALA A 128 -10.89 -16.50 26.77
N ALA A 129 -11.74 -16.07 27.72
CA ALA A 129 -12.21 -14.68 27.80
C ALA A 129 -11.07 -13.69 28.07
N ASN A 130 -10.15 -14.04 28.98
CA ASN A 130 -8.96 -13.22 29.24
C ASN A 130 -8.04 -13.15 28.01
N LYS A 131 -7.89 -14.26 27.28
CA LYS A 131 -7.09 -14.30 26.05
C LYS A 131 -7.70 -13.40 24.96
N LEU A 132 -9.02 -13.43 24.78
CA LEU A 132 -9.73 -12.55 23.85
C LEU A 132 -9.58 -11.07 24.24
N ALA A 133 -9.74 -10.74 25.52
CA ALA A 133 -9.59 -9.37 26.01
C ALA A 133 -8.18 -8.82 25.74
N GLU A 134 -7.15 -9.65 25.97
CA GLU A 134 -5.76 -9.27 25.70
C GLU A 134 -5.47 -9.12 24.20
N LEU A 135 -6.00 -10.01 23.36
CA LEU A 135 -5.89 -9.88 21.90
C LEU A 135 -6.51 -8.56 21.40
N PHE A 136 -7.72 -8.21 21.85
CA PHE A 136 -8.35 -6.95 21.46
C PHE A 136 -7.58 -5.72 21.97
N ARG A 137 -7.04 -5.78 23.18
CA ARG A 137 -6.20 -4.70 23.73
C ARG A 137 -4.96 -4.48 22.87
N GLN A 138 -4.27 -5.55 22.48
CA GLN A 138 -3.08 -5.49 21.62
C GLN A 138 -3.40 -4.94 20.23
N ILE A 139 -4.54 -5.35 19.64
CA ILE A 139 -5.01 -4.84 18.35
C ILE A 139 -5.27 -3.34 18.43
N SER A 140 -6.00 -2.88 19.44
CA SER A 140 -6.31 -1.46 19.62
C SER A 140 -5.05 -0.61 19.85
N LEU A 141 -4.09 -1.12 20.64
CA LEU A 141 -2.83 -0.43 20.88
C LEU A 141 -2.04 -0.26 19.58
N GLN A 142 -1.96 -1.32 18.78
CA GLN A 142 -1.26 -1.25 17.50
C GLN A 142 -1.95 -0.28 16.54
N LEU A 143 -3.28 -0.33 16.41
CA LEU A 143 -3.99 0.62 15.54
C LEU A 143 -3.77 2.09 15.95
N ASP A 144 -3.64 2.38 17.24
CA ASP A 144 -3.34 3.72 17.72
C ASP A 144 -1.89 4.13 17.43
N GLN A 145 -0.94 3.21 17.58
CA GLN A 145 0.47 3.41 17.20
C GLN A 145 0.61 3.63 15.69
N ASP A 146 -0.06 2.82 14.87
CA ASP A 146 -0.06 2.94 13.41
C ASP A 146 -0.61 4.30 12.98
N ARG A 147 -1.70 4.73 13.63
CA ARG A 147 -2.28 6.07 13.43
C ARG A 147 -1.27 7.16 13.76
N HIS A 148 -0.57 7.06 14.90
CA HIS A 148 0.44 8.04 15.31
C HIS A 148 1.64 8.08 14.36
N ALA A 149 2.16 6.94 13.95
CA ALA A 149 3.26 6.85 12.99
C ALA A 149 2.89 7.48 11.63
N LEU A 150 1.66 7.24 11.15
CA LEU A 150 1.17 7.89 9.92
C LEU A 150 1.06 9.41 10.07
N PHE A 151 0.60 9.92 11.22
CA PHE A 151 0.55 11.35 11.49
C PHE A 151 1.94 11.98 11.58
N GLU A 152 2.90 11.33 12.25
CA GLU A 152 4.28 11.81 12.33
C GLU A 152 4.97 11.80 10.97
N LEU A 153 4.78 10.75 10.17
CA LEU A 153 5.29 10.70 8.80
C LEU A 153 4.71 11.83 7.94
N ALA A 154 3.41 12.10 8.05
CA ALA A 154 2.76 13.18 7.34
C ALA A 154 3.26 14.57 7.78
N GLU A 155 3.45 14.79 9.08
CA GLU A 155 3.99 16.04 9.61
C GLU A 155 5.49 16.21 9.29
N ASN A 156 6.29 15.14 9.31
CA ASN A 156 7.70 15.17 8.88
C ASN A 156 7.82 15.46 7.38
N ALA A 157 6.98 14.86 6.54
CA ALA A 157 6.93 15.16 5.10
C ALA A 157 6.53 16.62 4.82
N LYS A 158 5.67 17.20 5.67
CA LYS A 158 5.21 18.59 5.57
C LYS A 158 6.20 19.61 6.14
N SER A 159 6.97 19.22 7.16
CA SER A 159 7.92 20.09 7.88
C SER A 159 9.37 19.95 7.42
N ALA A 160 9.72 18.92 6.64
CA ALA A 160 11.04 18.77 6.06
C ALA A 160 11.36 19.96 5.16
N ASP A 161 12.23 20.82 5.70
CA ASP A 161 12.70 22.08 5.15
C ASP A 161 12.96 21.98 3.64
N SER A 162 12.47 22.93 2.84
CA SER A 162 12.56 22.91 1.36
C SER A 162 14.01 22.89 0.82
N SER A 163 14.99 23.05 1.71
CA SER A 163 16.43 23.06 1.48
C SER A 163 17.13 21.68 1.52
N MET A 164 16.54 20.66 2.15
CA MET A 164 17.21 19.37 2.35
C MET A 164 17.26 18.52 1.06
N PRO A 165 18.41 17.97 0.63
CA PRO A 165 18.51 17.15 -0.56
C PRO A 165 17.55 15.95 -0.51
N ILE A 166 16.76 15.76 -1.57
CA ILE A 166 15.70 14.73 -1.67
C ILE A 166 16.20 13.32 -1.31
N SER A 167 17.46 12.98 -1.64
CA SER A 167 18.05 11.68 -1.32
C SER A 167 18.25 11.42 0.17
N GLN A 168 18.43 12.46 0.97
CA GLN A 168 18.53 12.34 2.44
C GLN A 168 17.14 12.14 3.05
N ARG A 169 16.15 12.94 2.64
CA ARG A 169 14.76 12.77 3.09
C ARG A 169 14.21 11.38 2.76
N TYR A 170 14.48 10.89 1.54
CA TYR A 170 14.03 9.57 1.13
C TYR A 170 14.69 8.46 1.93
N ARG A 171 15.97 8.63 2.31
CA ARG A 171 16.67 7.68 3.17
C ARG A 171 16.10 7.69 4.58
N GLU A 172 15.83 8.85 5.16
CA GLU A 172 15.24 8.97 6.50
C GLU A 172 13.84 8.37 6.56
N VAL A 173 13.03 8.55 5.51
CA VAL A 173 11.70 7.95 5.42
C VAL A 173 11.78 6.42 5.29
N LEU A 174 12.71 5.90 4.48
CA LEU A 174 12.92 4.46 4.34
C LEU A 174 13.49 3.84 5.63
N GLU A 175 14.46 4.48 6.28
CA GLU A 175 14.99 4.03 7.57
C GLU A 175 13.92 4.04 8.66
N ALA A 176 13.05 5.06 8.69
CA ALA A 176 11.93 5.11 9.63
C ALA A 176 10.87 4.03 9.34
N TYR A 177 10.65 3.69 8.07
CA TYR A 177 9.75 2.62 7.65
C TYR A 177 10.32 1.24 7.99
N ASP A 178 11.60 0.99 7.69
CA ASP A 178 12.29 -0.26 8.03
C ASP A 178 12.29 -0.49 9.54
N HIS A 179 12.47 0.57 10.35
CA HIS A 179 12.42 0.48 11.81
C HIS A 179 11.02 0.26 12.41
N TYR A 180 9.98 0.45 11.60
CA TYR A 180 8.58 0.26 11.99
C TYR A 180 8.01 -1.08 11.51
N VAL A 181 8.59 -1.66 10.45
CA VAL A 181 8.17 -2.95 9.87
C VAL A 181 8.86 -4.15 10.52
N GLU A 182 10.04 -4.00 11.12
CA GLU A 182 10.67 -5.01 12.01
C GLU A 182 9.99 -5.11 13.38
#